data_AF-A0A5C9CQX6-F1
#
_entry.id   AF-A0A5C9CQX6-F1
#
_cell.length_a   1.000
_cell.length_b   1.000
_cell.length_c   1.000
_cell.angle_alpha   90.00
_cell.angle_beta   90.00
_cell.angle_gamma   90.00
#
_symmetry.space_group_name_H-M   'P 1'
#
loop_
_entity.id
_entity.type
_entity.pdbx_description
1 polymer ?
#
loop_
_entity_poly.entity_id
_entity_poly.type
_entity_poly.pdbx_seq_one_letter_code
_entity_poly.pdbx_strand_id
1 'polypeptide(L)' 'MSEQSEAIEVRFEPMTESQLDSVIAVECQAHAHPWQRQHFQDCLASGYQAQMLLAGDALCHPRL' A
#
# COMPACT_ATOMS: atom_id res chain seq x y z
N MET A 1 16.42 7.61 27.63
CA MET A 1 15.99 8.13 26.33
C MET A 1 14.67 7.44 26.02
N SER A 2 13.59 8.21 25.91
CA SER A 2 12.25 7.68 25.70
C SER A 2 12.05 7.42 24.20
N GLU A 3 12.12 6.16 23.79
CA GLU A 3 11.61 5.73 22.49
C GLU A 3 10.09 5.62 22.59
N GLN A 4 9.42 6.77 22.59
CA GLN A 4 8.01 6.86 22.25
C GLN A 4 7.92 6.62 20.73
N SER A 5 8.02 5.35 20.33
CA SER A 5 7.64 4.95 18.98
C SER A 5 6.12 5.05 18.96
N GLU A 6 5.61 6.18 18.45
CA GLU A 6 4.18 6.39 18.24
C GLU A 6 3.69 5.16 17.46
N ALA A 7 2.90 4.31 18.11
CA ALA A 7 2.43 3.07 17.53
C ALA A 7 1.45 3.45 16.41
N ILE A 8 1.99 3.62 15.21
CA ILE A 8 1.23 3.87 14.00
C ILE A 8 0.18 2.77 13.89
N GLU A 9 -1.11 3.14 14.01
CA GLU A 9 -2.21 2.19 13.83
C GLU A 9 -2.17 1.70 12.39
N VAL A 10 -1.64 0.49 12.20
CA VAL A 10 -1.62 -0.14 10.90
C VAL A 10 -2.88 -0.99 10.70
N ARG A 11 -3.57 -0.78 9.58
CA ARG A 11 -4.78 -1.52 9.21
C ARG A 11 -4.58 -2.18 7.86
N PHE A 12 -5.02 -3.43 7.77
CA PHE A 12 -5.10 -4.15 6.51
C PHE A 12 -6.48 -3.94 5.92
N GLU A 13 -6.55 -3.29 4.77
CA GLU A 13 -7.78 -3.15 4.02
C GLU A 13 -7.71 -3.90 2.69
N PRO A 14 -8.84 -4.50 2.24
CA PRO A 14 -8.91 -5.10 0.93
C PRO A 14 -8.67 -4.02 -0.14
N MET A 15 -7.77 -4.32 -1.08
CA MET A 15 -7.48 -3.43 -2.18
C MET A 15 -8.70 -3.29 -3.09
N THR A 16 -9.07 -2.05 -3.38
CA THR A 16 -10.17 -1.72 -4.29
C THR A 16 -9.65 -0.85 -5.43
N GLU A 17 -10.35 -0.86 -6.57
CA GLU A 17 -9.94 -0.10 -7.75
C GLU A 17 -9.88 1.42 -7.52
N SER A 18 -10.64 1.94 -6.56
CA SER A 18 -10.61 3.36 -6.18
C SER A 18 -9.34 3.75 -5.41
N GLN A 19 -8.69 2.79 -4.75
CA GLN A 19 -7.47 3.01 -3.96
C GLN A 19 -6.18 2.73 -4.76
N LEU A 20 -6.32 2.21 -5.99
CA LEU A 20 -5.22 1.83 -6.85
C LEU A 20 -4.27 3.00 -7.15
N ASP A 21 -4.82 4.20 -7.37
CA ASP A 21 -4.03 5.40 -7.62
C ASP A 21 -3.13 5.75 -6.41
N SER A 22 -3.64 5.57 -5.19
CA SER A 22 -2.87 5.76 -3.95
C SER A 22 -1.77 4.69 -3.79
N VAL A 23 -2.08 3.43 -4.10
CA VAL A 23 -1.10 2.32 -4.04
C VAL A 23 0.04 2.53 -5.03
N ILE A 24 -0.27 2.95 -6.27
CA ILE A 24 0.74 3.24 -7.29
C ILE A 24 1.62 4.42 -6.87
N ALA A 25 1.05 5.44 -6.23
CA ALA A 25 1.83 6.56 -5.71
C ALA A 25 2.87 6.11 -4.66
N VAL A 26 2.54 5.11 -3.85
CA VAL A 26 3.47 4.51 -2.86
C VAL A 26 4.49 3.63 -3.54
N GLU A 27 4.07 2.77 -4.46
CA GLU A 27 4.95 1.92 -5.27
C GLU A 27 6.00 2.73 -6.04
N CYS A 28 5.58 3.84 -6.65
CA CYS A 28 6.48 4.74 -7.37
C CYS A 28 7.50 5.42 -6.44
N GLN A 29 7.18 5.60 -5.17
CA GLN A 29 8.11 6.11 -4.17
C GLN A 29 9.02 5.02 -3.61
N ALA A 30 8.55 3.76 -3.58
CA ALA A 30 9.25 2.63 -3.01
C ALA A 30 10.21 1.92 -3.96
N HIS A 31 9.81 1.81 -5.22
CA HIS A 31 10.47 0.99 -6.20
C HIS A 31 10.88 1.83 -7.40
N ALA A 32 12.14 1.70 -7.80
CA ALA A 32 12.68 2.35 -9.01
C ALA A 32 11.96 1.91 -10.30
N HIS A 33 11.24 0.78 -10.26
CA HIS A 33 10.42 0.25 -11.35
C HIS A 33 9.01 -0.04 -10.82
N PRO A 34 8.13 0.96 -10.74
CA PRO A 34 6.80 0.78 -10.18
C PRO A 34 5.96 -0.18 -11.01
N TRP A 35 5.14 -0.97 -10.33
CA TRP A 35 4.07 -1.71 -10.99
C TRP A 35 3.03 -0.76 -11.58
N GLN A 36 2.57 -1.10 -12.78
CA GLN A 36 1.53 -0.34 -13.46
C GLN A 36 0.15 -0.71 -12.91
N ARG A 37 -0.79 0.24 -13.00
CA ARG A 37 -2.22 0.07 -12.70
C ARG A 37 -2.79 -1.25 -13.19
N GLN A 38 -2.47 -1.60 -14.42
CA GLN A 38 -2.98 -2.81 -15.04
C GLN A 38 -2.55 -4.09 -14.30
N HIS A 39 -1.33 -4.16 -13.75
CA HIS A 39 -0.89 -5.34 -12.99
C HIS A 39 -1.72 -5.52 -11.71
N PHE A 40 -2.05 -4.43 -11.02
CA PHE A 40 -2.92 -4.51 -9.84
C PHE A 40 -4.35 -4.90 -10.21
N GLN A 41 -4.88 -4.38 -11.32
CA GLN A 41 -6.21 -4.76 -11.81
C GLN A 41 -6.26 -6.23 -12.24
N ASP A 42 -5.22 -6.74 -12.91
CA ASP A 42 -5.10 -8.16 -13.24
C ASP A 42 -5.08 -9.02 -11.98
N CYS A 43 -4.35 -8.63 -10.93
CA CYS A 43 -4.36 -9.33 -9.64
C CYS A 43 -5.77 -9.37 -9.01
N LEU A 44 -6.47 -8.23 -9.00
CA LEU A 44 -7.85 -8.13 -8.49
C LEU A 44 -8.82 -8.97 -9.32
N ALA A 45 -8.71 -8.92 -10.65
CA ALA A 45 -9.56 -9.67 -11.58
C ALA A 45 -9.33 -11.18 -11.51
N SER A 46 -8.09 -11.61 -11.26
CA SER A 46 -7.75 -13.02 -11.05
C SER A 46 -8.24 -13.56 -9.69
N GLY A 47 -8.82 -12.72 -8.83
CA GLY A 47 -9.24 -13.10 -7.48
C GLY A 47 -8.07 -13.34 -6.53
N TYR A 48 -6.88 -12.82 -6.84
CA TYR A 48 -5.78 -12.85 -5.87
C TYR A 48 -6.10 -11.94 -4.69
N GLN A 49 -5.67 -12.38 -3.52
CA GLN A 49 -5.89 -11.64 -2.29
C GLN A 49 -4.96 -10.42 -2.25
N ALA A 50 -5.47 -9.27 -2.68
CA ALA A 50 -4.77 -8.00 -2.66
C ALA A 50 -5.16 -7.22 -1.38
N GLN A 51 -4.17 -6.94 -0.55
CA GLN A 51 -4.34 -6.20 0.71
C GLN A 51 -3.39 -5.00 0.73
N MET A 52 -3.87 -3.89 1.27
CA MET A 52 -3.06 -2.69 1.50
C MET A 52 -2.79 -2.54 2.99
N LEU A 53 -1.60 -2.06 3.31
CA LEU A 53 -1.22 -1.67 4.65
C LEU A 53 -1.33 -0.15 4.78
N LEU A 54 -2.38 0.30 5.47
CA LEU A 54 -2.60 1.70 5.81
C LEU A 54 -2.01 1.95 7.20
N ALA A 55 -1.34 3.08 7.38
CA ALA A 55 -0.84 3.60 8.64
C ALA A 55 -1.63 4.86 9.01
N GLY A 56 -2.65 4.72 9.85
CA GLY A 56 -3.66 5.75 10.02
C GLY A 56 -4.44 5.98 8.71
N ASP A 57 -4.44 7.22 8.20
CA ASP A 57 -5.08 7.61 6.93
C ASP A 57 -4.09 7.66 5.74
N ALA A 58 -2.81 7.35 6.00
CA ALA A 58 -1.74 7.43 5.01
C ALA A 58 -1.18 6.03 4.71
N LEU A 59 -0.91 5.73 3.44
CA LEU A 59 -0.28 4.47 3.08
C LEU A 59 1.16 4.42 3.63
N CYS A 60 1.49 3.35 4.35
CA CYS A 60 2.79 3.22 5.00
C CYS A 60 3.84 2.74 4.01
N HIS A 61 4.92 3.51 3.86
CA HIS A 61 6.09 3.10 3.09
C HIS A 61 7.04 2.27 3.96
N PRO A 62 7.38 1.02 3.60
CA PRO A 62 8.42 0.27 4.31
C PRO A 62 9.80 0.82 3.91
N ARG A 63 10.41 1.57 4.83
CA ARG A 63 11.79 2.06 4.69
C ARG A 63 12.76 0.92 5.03
N LEU A 64 13.22 0.21 4.00
CA LEU A 64 14.38 -0.68 4.06
C LEU A 64 15.69 0.13 4.02
#